data_AF-A0A353Y3A9-F1
#
_entry.id   AF-A0A353Y3A9-F1
#
_cell.length_a   1.000
_cell.length_b   1.000
_cell.length_c   1.000
_cell.angle_alpha   90.00
_cell.angle_beta   90.00
_cell.angle_gamma   90.00
#
_symmetry.space_group_name_H-M   'P 1'
#
loop_
_entity.id
_entity.type
_entity.pdbx_description
1 polymer ?
#
loop_
_entity_poly.entity_id
_entity_poly.type
_entity_poly.pdbx_seq_one_letter_code
_entity_poly.pdbx_strand_id
1 'polypeptide(L)'
;MALYPLAPEHAASLARVMDALSTRTLNHFAAEARENGESLQDAFERYEIDYAWHVLGSARLREATLAHLAGRQQVVSAAQREILAGILQAAAAAQASDLLMSFDNDVPEKLAECLSTAWASRSTH
;
A
#
# COMPACT_ATOMS: atom_id res chain seq x y z
N MET A 1 -9.94 -11.67 17.49
CA MET A 1 -9.21 -11.74 16.21
C MET A 1 -7.79 -12.13 16.52
N ALA A 2 -7.37 -13.34 16.13
CA ALA A 2 -6.01 -13.79 16.33
C ALA A 2 -5.12 -13.05 15.33
N LEU A 3 -4.33 -12.09 15.82
CA LEU A 3 -3.16 -11.59 15.11
C LEU A 3 -2.22 -12.78 14.95
N TYR A 4 -2.29 -13.48 13.82
CA TYR A 4 -1.20 -14.39 13.45
C TYR A 4 0.07 -13.55 13.46
N PRO A 5 1.11 -13.92 14.22
CA PRO A 5 2.37 -13.21 14.16
C PRO A 5 2.81 -13.24 12.69
N LEU A 6 2.94 -12.07 12.09
CA LEU A 6 3.46 -11.94 10.74
C LEU A 6 4.80 -12.66 10.74
N ALA A 7 4.93 -13.65 9.86
CA ALA A 7 6.20 -14.33 9.68
C ALA A 7 7.30 -13.27 9.43
N PRO A 8 8.54 -13.46 9.90
CA PRO A 8 9.59 -12.44 9.82
C PRO A 8 9.78 -11.85 8.42
N GLU A 9 9.58 -12.65 7.39
CA GLU A 9 9.58 -12.23 5.99
C GLU A 9 8.44 -11.24 5.65
N HIS A 10 7.24 -11.43 6.21
CA HIS A 10 6.11 -10.52 6.05
C HIS A 10 6.32 -9.22 6.84
N ALA A 11 7.04 -9.27 7.96
CA ALA A 11 7.44 -8.08 8.70
C ALA A 11 8.43 -7.23 7.90
N ALA A 12 9.37 -7.86 7.17
CA ALA A 12 10.27 -7.16 6.26
C ALA A 12 9.53 -6.55 5.07
N SER A 13 8.57 -7.27 4.46
CA SER A 13 7.71 -6.70 3.41
C SER A 13 6.86 -5.55 3.92
N LEU A 14 6.28 -5.67 5.12
CA LEU A 14 5.52 -4.61 5.77
C LEU A 14 6.40 -3.37 6.01
N ALA A 15 7.61 -3.53 6.55
CA ALA A 15 8.53 -2.42 6.77
C ALA A 15 8.86 -1.68 5.47
N ARG A 16 9.08 -2.40 4.36
CA ARG A 16 9.31 -1.79 3.05
C ARG A 16 8.08 -1.08 2.49
N VAL A 17 6.88 -1.62 2.70
CA VAL A 17 5.63 -0.92 2.35
C VAL A 17 5.54 0.38 3.12
N MET A 18 5.75 0.33 4.44
CA MET A 18 5.68 1.48 5.33
C MET A 18 6.69 2.57 4.95
N ASP A 19 7.91 2.19 4.56
CA ASP A 19 8.94 3.10 4.05
C ASP A 19 8.59 3.72 2.69
N ALA A 20 7.84 2.98 1.87
CA ALA A 20 7.39 3.44 0.56
C ALA A 20 6.13 4.32 0.60
N LEU A 21 5.49 4.49 1.76
CA LEU A 21 4.27 5.28 1.87
C LEU A 21 4.56 6.77 1.79
N SER A 22 4.04 7.42 0.75
CA SER A 22 3.95 8.88 0.70
C SER A 22 2.69 9.33 1.41
N THR A 23 2.79 9.55 2.72
CA THR A 23 1.69 10.09 3.53
C THR A 23 1.90 11.55 3.91
N ARG A 24 0.81 12.30 4.02
CA ARG A 24 0.81 13.70 4.48
C ARG A 24 -0.40 13.96 5.38
N THR A 25 -0.28 14.92 6.28
CA THR A 25 -1.42 15.34 7.11
C THR A 25 -2.36 16.23 6.29
N LEU A 26 -3.64 16.29 6.68
CA LEU A 26 -4.61 17.21 6.07
C LEU A 26 -4.13 18.67 6.11
N ASN A 27 -3.50 19.09 7.20
CA ASN A 27 -2.97 20.45 7.35
C ASN A 27 -1.89 20.75 6.33
N HIS A 28 -0.97 19.81 6.10
CA HIS A 28 0.09 19.97 5.11
C HIS A 28 -0.51 20.01 3.70
N PHE A 29 -1.42 19.08 3.38
CA PHE A 29 -2.08 19.05 2.08
C PHE A 29 -2.90 20.33 1.78
N ALA A 30 -3.59 20.87 2.79
CA ALA A 30 -4.32 22.12 2.65
C ALA A 30 -3.39 23.34 2.44
N ALA A 31 -2.19 23.32 3.04
CA ALA A 31 -1.19 24.34 2.77
C ALA A 31 -0.69 24.26 1.32
N GLU A 32 -0.36 23.06 0.82
CA GLU A 32 0.07 22.83 -0.56
C GLU A 32 -1.00 23.28 -1.58
N ALA A 33 -2.26 22.91 -1.37
CA ALA A 33 -3.36 23.31 -2.26
C ALA A 33 -3.49 24.85 -2.32
N ARG A 34 -3.37 25.52 -1.17
CA ARG A 34 -3.42 26.98 -1.09
C ARG A 34 -2.25 27.65 -1.79
N GLU A 35 -1.03 27.11 -1.68
CA GLU A 35 0.16 27.59 -2.39
C GLU A 35 0.00 27.45 -3.91
N ASN A 36 -0.65 26.37 -4.36
CA ASN A 36 -0.95 26.13 -5.76
C ASN A 36 -2.14 26.96 -6.29
N GLY A 37 -2.81 27.75 -5.44
CA GLY A 37 -3.99 28.51 -5.81
C GLY A 37 -5.21 27.63 -6.14
N GLU A 38 -5.21 26.39 -5.67
CA GLU A 38 -6.26 25.39 -5.89
C GLU A 38 -7.16 25.28 -4.64
N SER A 39 -8.45 24.96 -4.84
CA SER A 39 -9.30 24.66 -3.69
C SER A 39 -8.92 23.30 -3.09
N LEU A 40 -9.14 23.12 -1.79
CA LEU A 40 -8.85 21.84 -1.15
C LEU A 40 -9.63 20.69 -1.81
N GLN A 41 -10.89 20.95 -2.20
CA GLN A 41 -11.73 19.96 -2.87
C GLN A 41 -11.14 19.54 -4.22
N ASP A 42 -10.76 20.52 -5.05
CA ASP A 42 -10.18 20.23 -6.38
C ASP A 42 -8.89 19.40 -6.24
N ALA A 43 -8.04 19.74 -5.25
CA ALA A 43 -6.83 18.98 -4.98
C ALA A 43 -7.14 17.54 -4.54
N PHE A 44 -8.15 17.33 -3.69
CA PHE A 44 -8.59 16.00 -3.28
C PHE A 44 -9.05 15.15 -4.48
N GLU A 45 -9.85 15.73 -5.37
CA GLU A 45 -10.37 15.05 -6.56
C GLU A 45 -9.26 14.77 -7.58
N ARG A 46 -8.41 15.76 -7.87
CA ARG A 46 -7.32 15.67 -8.86
C ARG A 46 -6.28 14.62 -8.50
N TYR A 47 -5.89 14.56 -7.23
CA TYR A 47 -4.86 13.63 -6.75
C TYR A 47 -5.45 12.35 -6.18
N GLU A 48 -6.77 12.15 -6.28
CA GLU A 48 -7.50 11.02 -5.69
C GLU A 48 -7.02 10.71 -4.26
N ILE A 49 -6.98 11.75 -3.40
CA ILE A 49 -6.50 11.64 -2.03
C ILE A 49 -7.60 11.04 -1.14
N ASP A 50 -7.21 10.13 -0.27
CA ASP A 50 -8.07 9.62 0.81
C ASP A 50 -7.21 9.34 2.06
N TYR A 51 -7.82 8.90 3.15
CA TYR A 51 -7.09 8.47 4.33
C TYR A 51 -6.19 7.27 4.02
N ALA A 52 -4.96 7.29 4.52
CA ALA A 52 -3.96 6.26 4.25
C ALA A 52 -4.44 4.86 4.66
N TRP A 53 -5.13 4.72 5.79
CA TRP A 53 -5.72 3.45 6.23
C TRP A 53 -6.78 2.93 5.23
N HIS A 54 -7.54 3.83 4.62
CA HIS A 54 -8.58 3.47 3.65
C HIS A 54 -7.95 3.04 2.32
N VAL A 55 -6.97 3.82 1.82
CA VAL A 55 -6.23 3.48 0.60
C VAL A 55 -5.56 2.10 0.73
N LEU A 56 -4.86 1.85 1.84
CA LEU A 56 -4.17 0.59 2.11
C LEU A 56 -5.14 -0.59 2.28
N GLY A 57 -6.29 -0.37 2.92
CA GLY A 57 -7.33 -1.38 3.08
C GLY A 57 -8.18 -1.63 1.83
N SER A 58 -8.01 -0.84 0.77
CA SER A 58 -8.88 -0.87 -0.40
C SER A 58 -8.66 -2.10 -1.28
N ALA A 59 -9.74 -2.59 -1.89
CA ALA A 59 -9.65 -3.59 -2.94
C ALA A 59 -8.87 -3.05 -4.15
N ARG A 60 -9.00 -1.75 -4.46
CA ARG A 60 -8.29 -1.10 -5.58
C ARG A 60 -6.78 -1.29 -5.49
N LEU A 61 -6.17 -0.99 -4.33
CA LEU A 61 -4.73 -1.14 -4.13
C LEU A 61 -4.30 -2.62 -4.19
N ARG A 62 -5.11 -3.51 -3.62
CA ARG A 62 -4.84 -4.95 -3.64
C ARG A 62 -4.86 -5.50 -5.07
N GLU A 63 -5.89 -5.21 -5.85
CA GLU A 63 -6.00 -5.69 -7.23
C GLU A 63 -4.90 -5.09 -8.12
N ALA A 64 -4.55 -3.81 -7.94
CA ALA A 64 -3.41 -3.20 -8.63
C ALA A 64 -2.09 -3.93 -8.32
N THR A 65 -1.85 -4.25 -7.04
CA THR A 65 -0.66 -5.02 -6.64
C THR A 65 -0.65 -6.42 -7.26
N LEU A 66 -1.80 -7.10 -7.30
CA LEU A 66 -1.93 -8.40 -7.95
C LEU A 66 -1.66 -8.32 -9.46
N ALA A 67 -2.08 -7.25 -10.13
CA ALA A 67 -1.79 -7.03 -11.54
C ALA A 67 -0.27 -6.87 -11.78
N HIS A 68 0.42 -6.10 -10.95
CA HIS A 68 1.88 -5.96 -11.02
C HIS A 68 2.62 -7.28 -10.71
N LEU A 69 2.08 -8.10 -9.79
CA LEU A 69 2.61 -9.45 -9.52
C LEU A 69 2.39 -10.38 -10.70
N ALA A 70 1.22 -10.37 -11.34
CA ALA A 70 0.93 -11.21 -12.50
C ALA A 70 1.86 -10.92 -13.69
N GLY A 71 2.37 -9.68 -13.81
CA GLY A 71 3.40 -9.33 -14.78
C GLY A 71 4.79 -9.90 -14.49
N ARG A 72 5.06 -10.30 -13.22
CA ARG A 72 6.36 -10.82 -12.74
C ARG A 72 6.36 -12.33 -12.51
N GLN A 73 5.19 -12.90 -12.18
CA GLN A 73 4.99 -14.33 -11.98
C GLN A 73 3.70 -14.79 -12.67
N GLN A 74 3.75 -15.91 -13.39
CA GLN A 74 2.63 -16.39 -14.20
C GLN A 74 1.34 -16.65 -13.40
N VAL A 75 1.44 -17.09 -12.14
CA VAL A 75 0.27 -17.39 -11.30
C VAL A 75 0.52 -16.95 -9.86
N VAL A 76 -0.31 -16.04 -9.35
CA VAL A 76 -0.39 -15.74 -7.91
C VAL A 76 -1.36 -16.73 -7.26
N SER A 77 -0.82 -17.65 -6.45
CA SER A 77 -1.59 -18.66 -5.72
C SER A 77 -2.56 -18.04 -4.71
N ALA A 78 -3.59 -18.80 -4.30
CA ALA A 78 -4.53 -18.35 -3.27
C ALA A 78 -3.83 -17.99 -1.95
N ALA A 79 -2.83 -18.76 -1.52
CA ALA A 79 -2.05 -18.46 -0.32
C ALA A 79 -1.29 -17.13 -0.43
N GLN A 80 -0.71 -16.83 -1.60
CA GLN A 80 -0.03 -15.55 -1.85
C GLN A 80 -1.00 -14.36 -1.84
N ARG A 81 -2.23 -14.54 -2.34
CA ARG A 81 -3.29 -13.52 -2.27
C ARG A 81 -3.71 -13.21 -0.84
N GLU A 82 -3.85 -14.25 -0.01
CA GLU A 82 -4.14 -14.11 1.42
C GLU A 82 -3.00 -13.40 2.17
N ILE A 83 -1.75 -13.74 1.86
CA ILE A 83 -0.58 -13.05 2.42
C ILE A 83 -0.60 -11.56 2.08
N LEU A 84 -0.84 -11.21 0.81
CA LEU A 84 -0.94 -9.81 0.39
C LEU A 84 -2.07 -9.09 1.13
N ALA A 85 -3.25 -9.70 1.23
CA ALA A 85 -4.37 -9.12 1.96
C ALA A 85 -4.02 -8.88 3.44
N GLY A 86 -3.34 -9.83 4.09
CA GLY A 86 -2.88 -9.69 5.46
C GLY A 86 -1.87 -8.55 5.66
N ILE A 87 -0.91 -8.41 4.73
CA ILE A 87 0.08 -7.32 4.77
C ILE A 87 -0.60 -5.96 4.64
N LEU A 88 -1.51 -5.81 3.67
CA LEU A 88 -2.24 -4.57 3.44
C LEU A 88 -3.14 -4.20 4.62
N GLN A 89 -3.83 -5.17 5.23
CA GLN A 89 -4.63 -4.94 6.43
C GLN A 89 -3.76 -4.54 7.62
N ALA A 90 -2.61 -5.18 7.81
CA ALA A 90 -1.67 -4.81 8.87
C ALA A 90 -1.10 -3.40 8.65
N ALA A 91 -0.76 -3.05 7.41
CA ALA A 91 -0.28 -1.71 7.03
C ALA A 91 -1.36 -0.65 7.28
N ALA A 92 -2.61 -0.94 6.92
CA ALA A 92 -3.75 -0.05 7.16
C ALA A 92 -3.99 0.17 8.67
N ALA A 93 -3.93 -0.90 9.47
CA ALA A 93 -4.10 -0.82 10.92
C ALA A 93 -2.97 -0.07 11.64
N ALA A 94 -1.78 -0.02 11.02
CA ALA A 94 -0.63 0.72 11.54
C ALA A 94 -0.65 2.22 11.19
N GLN A 95 -1.57 2.68 10.32
CA GLN A 95 -1.66 4.09 9.96
C GLN A 95 -2.30 4.93 11.05
N ALA A 96 -1.81 6.16 11.21
CA ALA A 96 -2.52 7.18 11.96
C ALA A 96 -3.78 7.62 11.20
N SER A 97 -4.84 7.97 11.93
CA SER A 97 -6.16 8.29 11.37
C SER A 97 -6.22 9.59 10.58
N ASP A 98 -5.24 10.46 10.74
CA ASP A 98 -5.13 11.79 10.13
C ASP A 98 -4.17 11.85 8.94
N LEU A 99 -3.51 10.73 8.62
CA LEU A 99 -2.65 10.63 7.46
C LEU A 99 -3.47 10.38 6.20
N LEU A 100 -3.14 11.15 5.17
CA LEU A 100 -3.71 11.10 3.82
C LEU A 100 -2.71 10.49 2.85
N MET A 101 -3.23 9.83 1.83
CA MET A 101 -2.49 9.15 0.78
C MET A 101 -3.25 9.24 -0.55
N SER A 102 -2.51 9.36 -1.66
CA SER A 102 -3.06 9.27 -3.01
C SER A 102 -3.38 7.82 -3.37
N PHE A 103 -4.43 7.55 -4.14
CA PHE A 103 -4.59 6.26 -4.82
C PHE A 103 -3.59 6.05 -5.97
N ASP A 104 -3.13 7.13 -6.57
CA ASP A 104 -2.04 7.14 -7.56
C ASP A 104 -0.70 7.24 -6.84
N ASN A 105 -0.22 6.10 -6.36
CA ASN A 105 1.03 5.96 -5.63
C ASN A 105 1.79 4.72 -6.11
N ASP A 106 3.10 4.67 -5.87
CA ASP A 106 3.94 3.56 -6.33
C ASP A 106 3.91 2.33 -5.42
N VAL A 107 3.05 2.29 -4.39
CA VAL A 107 2.99 1.16 -3.44
C VAL A 107 2.65 -0.15 -4.14
N PRO A 108 1.67 -0.24 -5.07
CA PRO A 108 1.36 -1.49 -5.76
C PRO A 108 2.59 -2.08 -6.47
N GLU A 109 3.37 -1.22 -7.13
CA GLU A 109 4.57 -1.65 -7.84
C GLU A 109 5.68 -2.11 -6.88
N LYS A 110 6.02 -1.27 -5.90
CA LYS A 110 7.09 -1.57 -4.92
C LYS A 110 6.78 -2.80 -4.08
N LEU A 111 5.51 -2.97 -3.69
CA LEU A 111 5.06 -4.14 -2.95
C LEU A 111 5.13 -5.40 -3.82
N ALA A 112 4.70 -5.32 -5.08
CA ALA A 112 4.81 -6.43 -6.01
C ALA A 112 6.26 -6.85 -6.24
N GLU A 113 7.19 -5.90 -6.39
CA GLU A 113 8.62 -6.17 -6.50
C GLU A 113 9.15 -6.90 -5.26
N CYS A 114 8.89 -6.37 -4.07
CA CYS A 114 9.34 -6.96 -2.82
C CYS A 114 8.82 -8.39 -2.60
N LEU A 115 7.53 -8.62 -2.86
CA LEU A 115 6.91 -9.94 -2.72
C LEU A 115 7.43 -10.91 -3.77
N SER A 116 7.63 -10.46 -5.01
CA SER A 116 8.20 -11.29 -6.08
C SER A 116 9.60 -11.78 -5.71
N THR A 117 10.47 -10.90 -5.18
CA THR A 117 11.81 -11.29 -4.72
C THR A 117 11.73 -12.26 -3.55
N ALA A 118 10.86 -12.00 -2.57
CA ALA A 118 10.71 -12.85 -1.38
C ALA A 118 10.21 -14.25 -1.73
N TRP A 119 9.25 -14.36 -2.65
CA TRP A 119 8.71 -15.65 -3.09
C TRP A 119 9.66 -16.41 -4.00
N ALA A 120 10.40 -15.73 -4.87
CA ALA A 120 11.43 -16.37 -5.69
C ALA A 120 12.54 -17.01 -4.85
N SER A 121 12.92 -16.35 -3.74
CA SER A 121 13.96 -16.83 -2.82
C SER A 121 13.57 -18.12 -2.07
N ARG A 122 12.26 -18.43 -1.96
CA ARG A 122 11.75 -19.67 -1.34
C ARG A 122 11.76 -20.87 -2.30
N SER A 123 11.82 -20.64 -3.60
CA SER A 123 11.83 -21.71 -4.61
C SER A 123 13.23 -22.28 -4.86
N THR A 124 14.28 -21.64 -4.33
CA THR A 124 15.69 -22.02 -4.51
C THR A 124 16.30 -22.79 -3.34
N HIS A 125 15.48 -23.35 -2.44
CA HIS A 125 15.94 -24.12 -1.28
C HIS A 125 15.25 -25.47 -1.15
#